data_AF-A0A243S6Y8-F1
#
_entry.id   AF-A0A243S6Y8-F1
#
_cell.length_a   1.000
_cell.length_b   1.000
_cell.length_c   1.000
_cell.angle_alpha   90.00
_cell.angle_beta   90.00
_cell.angle_gamma   90.00
#
_symmetry.space_group_name_H-M   'P 1'
#
loop_
_entity.id
_entity.type
_entity.pdbx_description
1 polymer ?
#
loop_
_entity_poly.entity_id
_entity_poly.type
_entity_poly.pdbx_seq_one_letter_code
_entity_poly.pdbx_strand_id
1 'polypeptide(L)'
;MSRNCNIDDCATPARPGRRLCDKHRTRIRRHGDPDFTEWTVADEFDVELIVTERRPVEGLTRLERVMVARGLSERDVPAEEVARIVGVTPRSVYRWRSEGFQPAAWAAA
;
A
#
# COMPACT_ATOMS: atom_id res chain seq x y z
N MET A 1 -3.27 17.82 30.47
CA MET A 1 -2.43 18.18 29.30
C MET A 1 -2.26 16.95 28.43
N SER A 2 -2.77 16.99 27.20
CA SER A 2 -2.54 15.94 26.20
C SER A 2 -1.14 16.13 25.62
N ARG A 3 -0.25 15.15 25.79
CA ARG A 3 1.07 15.17 25.14
C ARG A 3 0.92 14.73 23.69
N ASN A 4 1.79 15.18 22.80
CA ASN A 4 1.87 14.63 21.45
C ASN A 4 2.37 13.18 21.47
N CYS A 5 2.12 12.46 20.38
CA CYS A 5 2.67 11.15 20.14
C CYS A 5 4.21 11.20 20.13
N ASN A 6 4.85 10.21 20.72
CA ASN A 6 6.31 10.09 20.82
C ASN A 6 6.95 9.36 19.63
N ILE A 7 6.27 9.29 18.50
CA ILE A 7 6.83 8.80 17.23
C ILE A 7 7.23 10.03 16.42
N ASP A 8 8.42 9.98 15.83
CA ASP A 8 8.95 11.05 15.01
C ASP A 8 7.98 11.36 13.87
N ASP A 9 7.82 12.65 13.56
CA ASP A 9 6.88 13.16 12.55
C ASP A 9 5.38 12.86 12.82
N CYS A 10 5.01 12.59 14.09
CA CYS A 10 3.61 12.39 14.46
C CYS A 10 3.02 13.57 15.24
N ALA A 11 2.34 14.48 14.53
CA ALA A 11 1.65 15.62 15.14
C ALA A 11 0.38 15.25 15.96
N THR A 12 -0.07 13.98 15.90
CA THR A 12 -1.30 13.55 16.58
C THR A 12 -1.14 13.51 18.11
N PRO A 13 -2.13 13.93 18.91
CA PRO A 13 -2.07 13.80 20.36
C PRO A 13 -2.00 12.34 20.81
N ALA A 14 -1.17 12.06 21.81
CA ALA A 14 -1.16 10.80 22.53
C ALA A 14 -2.43 10.65 23.37
N ARG A 15 -2.81 9.39 23.60
CA ARG A 15 -3.91 9.09 24.53
C ARG A 15 -3.58 9.56 25.95
N PRO A 16 -4.58 9.98 26.76
CA PRO A 16 -4.38 10.31 28.16
C PRO A 16 -3.63 9.20 28.91
N GLY A 17 -2.57 9.57 29.64
CA GLY A 17 -1.73 8.62 30.37
C GLY A 17 -0.82 7.74 29.50
N ARG A 18 -0.71 8.00 28.20
CA ARG A 18 0.14 7.27 27.26
C ARG A 18 1.10 8.21 26.53
N ARG A 19 2.08 7.62 25.85
CA ARG A 19 3.07 8.31 24.99
C ARG A 19 2.76 8.18 23.50
N LEU A 20 1.73 7.41 23.13
CA LEU A 20 1.42 7.09 21.74
C LEU A 20 -0.04 7.44 21.43
N CYS A 21 -0.31 7.83 20.18
CA CYS A 21 -1.66 7.88 19.63
C CYS A 21 -2.21 6.46 19.40
N ASP A 22 -3.51 6.32 19.16
CA ASP A 22 -4.09 4.99 18.92
C ASP A 22 -3.53 4.29 17.70
N LYS A 23 -3.22 5.05 16.66
CA LYS A 23 -2.71 4.53 15.39
C LYS A 23 -1.39 3.77 15.61
N HIS A 24 -0.38 4.44 16.17
CA HIS A 24 0.91 3.82 16.47
C HIS A 24 0.82 2.73 17.53
N ARG A 25 -0.02 2.91 18.56
CA ARG A 25 -0.26 1.85 19.54
C ARG A 25 -0.86 0.60 18.90
N THR A 26 -1.78 0.76 17.95
CA THR A 26 -2.43 -0.37 17.27
C THR A 26 -1.46 -1.08 16.34
N ARG A 27 -0.64 -0.33 15.60
CA ARG A 27 0.41 -0.87 14.73
C ARG A 27 1.47 -1.65 15.48
N ILE A 28 2.03 -1.08 16.56
CA ILE A 28 2.98 -1.79 17.44
C ILE A 28 2.35 -3.08 17.99
N ARG A 29 1.09 -3.03 18.44
CA ARG A 29 0.42 -4.21 19.02
C ARG A 29 0.18 -5.34 18.01
N ARG A 30 -0.10 -5.00 16.76
CA ARG A 30 -0.45 -5.97 15.73
C ARG A 30 0.76 -6.47 14.95
N HIS A 31 1.76 -5.61 14.76
CA HIS A 31 2.85 -5.83 13.80
C HIS A 31 4.25 -5.57 14.38
N GLY A 32 4.36 -5.11 15.65
CA GLY A 32 5.64 -4.83 16.29
C GLY A 32 6.29 -3.49 15.89
N ASP A 33 5.82 -2.85 14.82
CA ASP A 33 6.40 -1.64 14.25
C ASP A 33 5.37 -0.46 14.24
N PRO A 34 5.69 0.72 14.79
CA PRO A 34 4.81 1.90 14.77
C PRO A 34 4.56 2.47 13.37
N ASP A 35 5.49 2.30 12.45
CA ASP A 35 5.40 2.77 11.08
C ASP A 35 4.81 1.72 10.16
N PHE A 36 4.52 0.51 10.68
CA PHE A 36 3.86 -0.54 9.93
C PHE A 36 2.60 -0.01 9.25
N THR A 37 2.60 -0.15 7.94
CA THR A 37 1.45 0.07 7.10
C THR A 37 1.28 -1.20 6.27
N GLU A 38 0.04 -1.60 5.93
CA GLU A 38 -0.25 -2.68 4.97
C GLU A 38 0.28 -2.40 3.54
N TRP A 39 1.22 -1.47 3.43
CA TRP A 39 1.81 -0.92 2.23
C TRP A 39 3.32 -1.14 2.17
N THR A 40 3.98 -1.68 3.20
CA THR A 40 5.46 -1.86 3.23
C THR A 40 5.89 -3.32 3.09
N VAL A 41 4.94 -4.26 3.00
CA VAL A 41 5.25 -5.66 2.74
C VAL A 41 4.50 -6.05 1.48
N ALA A 42 5.22 -6.07 0.36
CA ALA A 42 4.82 -6.86 -0.78
C ALA A 42 5.67 -8.12 -0.72
N ASP A 43 5.06 -9.30 -0.80
CA ASP A 43 5.85 -10.49 -1.08
C ASP A 43 6.34 -10.38 -2.53
N GLU A 44 7.63 -10.11 -2.70
CA GLU A 44 8.27 -9.97 -4.02
C GLU A 44 8.04 -11.21 -4.89
N PHE A 45 7.97 -12.39 -4.26
CA PHE A 45 7.69 -13.65 -4.94
C PHE A 45 6.26 -13.71 -5.47
N ASP A 46 5.26 -13.27 -4.68
CA ASP A 46 3.87 -13.20 -5.14
C ASP A 46 3.70 -12.21 -6.30
N VAL A 47 4.38 -11.05 -6.24
CA VAL A 47 4.36 -10.07 -7.32
C VAL A 47 4.96 -10.66 -8.60
N GLU A 48 6.14 -11.28 -8.52
CA GLU A 48 6.82 -11.87 -9.69
C GLU A 48 5.99 -13.01 -10.30
N LEU A 49 5.44 -13.90 -9.45
CA LEU A 49 4.61 -15.02 -9.87
C LEU A 49 3.37 -14.52 -10.63
N ILE A 50 2.66 -13.53 -10.09
CA ILE A 50 1.44 -13.01 -10.71
C ILE A 50 1.74 -12.29 -12.02
N VAL A 51 2.80 -11.48 -12.08
CA VAL A 51 3.23 -10.80 -13.31
C VAL A 51 3.61 -11.81 -14.41
N THR A 52 4.21 -12.93 -14.02
CA THR A 52 4.66 -13.98 -14.94
C THR A 52 3.50 -14.86 -15.41
N GLU A 53 2.66 -15.33 -14.50
CA GLU A 53 1.56 -16.27 -14.79
C GLU A 53 0.27 -15.59 -15.26
N ARG A 54 0.12 -14.28 -15.05
CA ARG A 54 -1.07 -13.49 -15.40
C ARG A 54 -2.38 -14.03 -14.79
N ARG A 55 -2.30 -14.59 -13.59
CA ARG A 55 -3.44 -15.18 -12.87
C ARG A 55 -3.99 -14.23 -11.81
N PRO A 56 -5.33 -14.15 -11.66
CA PRO A 56 -5.95 -13.37 -10.60
C PRO A 56 -5.71 -14.03 -9.25
N VAL A 57 -5.39 -13.24 -8.24
CA VAL A 57 -5.21 -13.70 -6.86
C VAL A 57 -6.06 -12.84 -5.94
N GLU A 58 -6.82 -13.50 -5.07
CA GLU A 58 -7.59 -12.82 -4.03
C GLU A 58 -6.68 -12.43 -2.86
N GLY A 59 -7.04 -11.38 -2.12
CA GLY A 59 -6.31 -11.00 -0.91
C GLY A 59 -5.04 -10.15 -1.13
N LEU A 60 -4.73 -9.71 -2.35
CA LEU A 60 -3.61 -8.78 -2.59
C LEU A 60 -3.71 -7.53 -1.73
N THR A 61 -2.60 -7.18 -1.07
CA THR A 61 -2.41 -5.90 -0.41
C THR A 61 -2.50 -4.76 -1.41
N ARG A 62 -2.68 -3.53 -0.92
CA ARG A 62 -2.78 -2.37 -1.81
C ARG A 62 -1.46 -2.09 -2.54
N LEU A 63 -0.31 -2.34 -1.91
CA LEU A 63 0.99 -2.20 -2.57
C LEU A 63 1.17 -3.28 -3.65
N GLU A 64 0.86 -4.55 -3.36
CA GLU A 64 0.97 -5.63 -4.33
C GLU A 64 0.12 -5.37 -5.58
N ARG A 65 -1.10 -4.84 -5.43
CA ARG A 65 -1.93 -4.44 -6.57
C ARG A 65 -1.26 -3.39 -7.45
N VAL A 66 -0.60 -2.40 -6.84
CA VAL A 66 0.12 -1.35 -7.58
C VAL A 66 1.36 -1.93 -8.27
N MET A 67 2.13 -2.76 -7.58
CA MET A 67 3.35 -3.39 -8.11
C MET A 67 3.05 -4.36 -9.24
N VAL A 68 2.06 -5.24 -9.07
CA VAL A 68 1.59 -6.15 -10.13
C VAL A 68 1.04 -5.36 -11.32
N ALA A 69 0.22 -4.33 -11.08
CA ALA A 69 -0.33 -3.52 -12.17
C ALA A 69 0.75 -2.78 -12.96
N ARG A 70 1.81 -2.32 -12.29
CA ARG A 70 3.00 -1.75 -12.91
C ARG A 70 3.71 -2.79 -13.78
N GLY A 71 4.10 -3.93 -13.21
CA GLY A 71 4.83 -4.97 -13.94
C GLY A 71 4.07 -5.54 -15.15
N LEU A 72 2.74 -5.67 -15.06
CA LEU A 72 1.91 -6.05 -16.20
C LEU A 72 1.82 -4.93 -17.24
N SER A 73 1.73 -3.67 -16.82
CA SER A 73 1.68 -2.53 -17.75
C SER A 73 3.01 -2.32 -18.48
N GLU A 74 4.15 -2.54 -17.81
CA GLU A 74 5.48 -2.53 -18.44
C GLU A 74 5.66 -3.67 -19.48
N ARG A 75 4.78 -4.68 -19.46
CA ARG A 75 4.69 -5.77 -20.44
C ARG A 75 3.56 -5.58 -21.46
N ASP A 76 3.08 -4.35 -21.61
CA ASP A 76 2.01 -3.94 -22.53
C ASP A 76 0.68 -4.70 -22.36
N VAL A 77 0.39 -5.21 -21.16
CA VAL A 77 -0.88 -5.88 -20.88
C VAL A 77 -2.04 -4.85 -20.90
N PRO A 78 -3.18 -5.15 -21.56
CA PRO A 78 -4.33 -4.24 -21.62
C PRO A 78 -4.87 -3.88 -20.24
N ALA A 79 -5.40 -2.65 -20.08
CA ALA A 79 -5.84 -2.14 -18.79
C ALA A 79 -6.98 -2.97 -18.18
N GLU A 80 -7.83 -3.54 -19.04
CA GLU A 80 -8.95 -4.41 -18.69
C GLU A 80 -8.45 -5.74 -18.09
N GLU A 81 -7.38 -6.30 -18.68
CA GLU A 81 -6.77 -7.53 -18.20
C GLU A 81 -6.00 -7.30 -16.89
N VAL A 82 -5.26 -6.20 -16.80
CA VAL A 82 -4.61 -5.78 -15.55
C VAL A 82 -5.66 -5.64 -14.44
N ALA A 83 -6.73 -4.90 -14.70
CA ALA A 83 -7.81 -4.67 -13.73
C ALA A 83 -8.43 -5.98 -13.23
N ARG A 84 -8.64 -6.96 -14.11
CA ARG A 84 -9.12 -8.30 -13.75
C ARG A 84 -8.12 -9.05 -12.85
N ILE A 85 -6.82 -9.01 -13.17
CA ILE A 85 -5.78 -9.73 -12.42
C ILE A 85 -5.61 -9.14 -11.01
N VAL A 86 -5.52 -7.82 -10.89
CA VAL A 86 -5.34 -7.13 -9.59
C VAL A 86 -6.64 -6.80 -8.87
N GLY A 87 -7.80 -7.21 -9.40
CA GLY A 87 -9.12 -7.01 -8.76
C GLY A 87 -9.50 -5.54 -8.54
N VAL A 88 -9.31 -4.68 -9.53
CA VAL A 88 -9.72 -3.26 -9.52
C VAL A 88 -10.49 -2.90 -10.80
N THR A 89 -10.87 -1.63 -10.97
CA THR A 89 -11.50 -1.16 -12.23
C THR A 89 -10.45 -0.75 -13.26
N PRO A 90 -10.74 -0.83 -14.58
CA PRO A 90 -9.83 -0.32 -15.61
C PRO A 90 -9.48 1.17 -15.41
N ARG A 91 -10.43 1.98 -14.91
CA ARG A 91 -10.21 3.39 -14.56
C ARG A 91 -9.09 3.58 -13.54
N SER A 92 -8.98 2.68 -12.56
CA SER A 92 -7.88 2.70 -11.58
C SER A 92 -6.53 2.48 -12.24
N VAL A 93 -6.46 1.54 -13.20
CA VAL A 93 -5.23 1.25 -13.96
C VAL A 93 -4.82 2.43 -14.85
N TYR A 94 -5.77 3.04 -15.55
CA TYR A 94 -5.51 4.26 -16.34
C TYR A 94 -4.98 5.41 -15.48
N ARG A 95 -5.57 5.61 -14.30
CA ARG A 95 -5.09 6.60 -13.33
C ARG A 95 -3.66 6.31 -12.87
N TRP A 96 -3.35 5.06 -12.51
CA TRP A 96 -1.99 4.69 -12.10
C TRP A 96 -0.98 4.89 -13.22
N ARG A 97 -1.34 4.60 -14.47
CA ARG A 97 -0.48 4.89 -15.63
C ARG A 97 -0.17 6.38 -15.76
N SER A 98 -1.19 7.25 -15.60
CA SER A 98 -0.98 8.70 -15.66
C SER A 98 -0.19 9.25 -14.48
N GLU A 99 -0.27 8.61 -13.32
CA GLU A 99 0.41 9.03 -12.08
C GLU A 99 1.77 8.35 -11.89
N GLY A 100 2.23 7.50 -12.81
CA GLY A 100 3.53 6.81 -12.70
C GLY A 100 3.58 5.69 -11.66
N PHE A 101 2.44 5.05 -11.36
CA PHE A 101 2.30 3.97 -10.37
C PHE A 101 2.84 4.34 -8.98
N GLN A 102 2.74 5.62 -8.63
CA GLN A 102 3.15 6.12 -7.33
C GLN A 102 2.16 5.62 -6.25
N PRO A 103 2.62 4.99 -5.15
CA PRO A 103 1.78 4.87 -3.97
C PRO A 103 1.33 6.27 -3.54
N ALA A 104 0.04 6.46 -3.29
CA ALA A 104 -0.58 7.77 -3.04
C ALA A 104 0.00 8.59 -1.85
N ALA A 105 1.05 8.09 -1.18
CA ALA A 105 1.73 8.72 -0.06
C ALA A 105 2.83 9.72 -0.44
N TRP A 106 3.19 9.90 -1.72
CA TRP A 106 4.28 10.82 -2.12
C TRP A 106 3.95 11.74 -3.30
N ALA A 107 2.71 12.26 -3.35
CA ALA A 107 2.35 13.37 -4.23
C ALA A 107 2.27 14.71 -3.46
N ALA A 108 3.19 14.91 -2.50
CA ALA A 108 3.39 16.20 -1.83
C ALA A 108 4.89 16.43 -1.62
N ALA A 109 5.52 17.03 -2.63
CA ALA A 109 6.75 17.80 -2.52
C ALA A 109 6.53 19.09 -3.31
#